data_AF-A0A927SJH5-F1
#
_entry.id   AF-A0A927SJH5-F1
#
_cell.length_a   1.000
_cell.length_b   1.000
_cell.length_c   1.000
_cell.angle_alpha   90.00
_cell.angle_beta   90.00
_cell.angle_gamma   90.00
#
_symmetry.space_group_name_H-M   'P 1'
#
loop_
_entity.id
_entity.type
_entity.pdbx_description
1 polymer ?
#
loop_
_entity_poly.entity_id
_entity_poly.type
_entity_poly.pdbx_seq_one_letter_code
_entity_poly.pdbx_strand_id
1 'polypeptide(L)'
;MKKNLGIYRGVNLGGWLSQCDYSADRLNNFIKEEDFAIIASWGLDHVRIPVDFNVLEDDKGGYDAPGWARIDWALELCEKHGLKTVFDLHKTAGFSFDPGHHETGFFESEKYQERFYRLWEEIARRYGHMHDRLVFELLNEVTDASYIGEWNRIVAECIRRIRVIAPDTYILVGSYHNNSAPAVKDLAAPADAKVLYNFHCYDPVEYTHQGAYWVDFLDRNARVAFDESGVTEETFEKLFAPALETAAKYGMGLYCGEYGVIDIVAPEDAVKWFRVINKVFEKYGIARSVWSYREMDFGIADARWDAVRDELIKVL
;
A
#
# COMPACT_ATOMS: atom_id res chain seq x y z
N MET A 1 12.93 7.81 13.98
CA MET A 1 11.46 7.84 14.08
C MET A 1 10.92 8.88 13.09
N LYS A 2 10.48 8.46 11.90
CA LYS A 2 10.11 9.33 10.76
C LYS A 2 8.67 9.88 10.87
N LYS A 3 8.08 9.99 12.08
CA LYS A 3 6.73 10.58 12.32
C LYS A 3 6.58 11.97 11.67
N ASN A 4 7.69 12.69 11.50
CA ASN A 4 7.73 14.02 10.89
C ASN A 4 7.46 14.04 9.37
N LEU A 5 7.40 12.86 8.71
CA LEU A 5 7.05 12.80 7.29
C LEU A 5 5.56 13.04 7.02
N GLY A 6 4.69 13.06 8.03
CA GLY A 6 3.25 13.30 7.85
C GLY A 6 2.52 12.21 7.08
N ILE A 7 3.06 10.99 7.10
CA ILE A 7 2.46 9.78 6.52
C ILE A 7 2.32 8.69 7.59
N TYR A 8 1.97 9.05 8.82
CA TYR A 8 1.98 8.13 9.96
C TYR A 8 0.70 7.30 10.06
N ARG A 9 -0.47 7.88 9.75
CA ARG A 9 -1.79 7.22 9.85
C ARG A 9 -2.62 7.56 8.63
N GLY A 10 -2.75 6.60 7.71
CA GLY A 10 -3.47 6.79 6.46
C GLY A 10 -4.51 5.73 6.19
N VAL A 11 -5.11 5.86 5.02
CA VAL A 11 -6.09 4.92 4.47
C VAL A 11 -5.84 4.73 2.97
N ASN A 12 -6.09 3.51 2.49
CA ASN A 12 -5.98 3.17 1.07
C ASN A 12 -7.22 3.58 0.29
N LEU A 13 -7.04 4.07 -0.94
CA LEU A 13 -8.10 4.28 -1.93
C LEU A 13 -8.16 3.11 -2.92
N GLY A 14 -8.21 1.87 -2.40
CA GLY A 14 -8.33 0.65 -3.19
C GLY A 14 -9.66 0.58 -3.95
N GLY A 15 -9.68 -0.14 -5.08
CA GLY A 15 -10.88 -0.26 -5.93
C GLY A 15 -11.17 0.95 -6.83
N TRP A 16 -10.32 1.99 -6.79
CA TRP A 16 -10.46 3.20 -7.60
C TRP A 16 -9.61 3.17 -8.88
N LEU A 17 -8.32 3.49 -8.79
CA LEU A 17 -7.36 3.48 -9.91
C LEU A 17 -6.61 2.15 -10.03
N SER A 18 -7.00 1.18 -9.22
CA SER A 18 -6.50 -0.19 -9.23
C SER A 18 -7.61 -1.13 -8.75
N GLN A 19 -7.51 -2.41 -9.13
CA GLN A 19 -8.42 -3.48 -8.74
C GLN A 19 -9.90 -3.15 -9.04
N CYS A 20 -10.17 -2.61 -10.23
CA CYS A 20 -11.50 -2.22 -10.66
C CYS A 20 -11.78 -2.63 -12.11
N ASP A 21 -12.97 -2.32 -12.63
CA ASP A 21 -13.37 -2.63 -14.01
C ASP A 21 -12.83 -1.62 -15.06
N TYR A 22 -12.14 -0.57 -14.61
CA TYR A 22 -11.62 0.55 -15.40
C TYR A 22 -12.66 1.29 -16.26
N SER A 23 -13.95 1.12 -15.97
CA SER A 23 -14.99 1.87 -16.64
C SER A 23 -14.85 3.36 -16.34
N ALA A 24 -15.26 4.21 -17.28
CA ALA A 24 -15.24 5.65 -17.07
C ALA A 24 -16.08 6.07 -15.86
N ASP A 25 -17.16 5.33 -15.57
CA ASP A 25 -17.99 5.56 -14.39
C ASP A 25 -17.20 5.27 -13.10
N ARG A 26 -16.58 4.09 -12.99
CA ARG A 26 -15.75 3.71 -11.85
C ARG A 26 -14.62 4.71 -11.61
N LEU A 27 -13.85 5.03 -12.66
CA LEU A 27 -12.67 5.89 -12.54
C LEU A 27 -13.02 7.35 -12.19
N ASN A 28 -14.22 7.83 -12.54
CA ASN A 28 -14.60 9.23 -12.37
C ASN A 28 -15.58 9.47 -11.21
N ASN A 29 -16.31 8.45 -10.74
CA ASN A 29 -17.40 8.63 -9.77
C ASN A 29 -17.27 7.82 -8.48
N PHE A 30 -16.30 6.89 -8.39
CA PHE A 30 -16.13 6.05 -7.20
C PHE A 30 -15.55 6.80 -5.99
N ILE A 31 -14.51 7.60 -6.23
CA ILE A 31 -13.95 8.55 -5.25
C ILE A 31 -14.29 9.97 -5.70
N LYS A 32 -14.76 10.79 -4.76
CA LYS A 32 -15.19 12.18 -4.96
C LYS A 32 -14.44 13.11 -4.01
N GLU A 33 -14.56 14.42 -4.24
CA GLU A 33 -13.96 15.42 -3.37
C GLU A 33 -14.41 15.27 -1.90
N GLU A 34 -15.69 14.97 -1.68
CA GLU A 34 -16.25 14.79 -0.33
C GLU A 34 -15.55 13.67 0.44
N ASP A 35 -15.01 12.67 -0.26
CA ASP A 35 -14.31 11.55 0.36
C ASP A 35 -12.99 11.99 0.99
N PHE A 36 -12.22 12.87 0.34
CA PHE A 36 -11.00 13.47 0.90
C PHE A 36 -11.31 14.33 2.13
N ALA A 37 -12.41 15.08 2.10
CA ALA A 37 -12.88 15.86 3.26
C ALA A 37 -13.24 14.95 4.44
N ILE A 38 -13.93 13.83 4.18
CA ILE A 38 -14.28 12.82 5.20
C ILE A 38 -13.00 12.21 5.79
N ILE A 39 -12.06 11.77 4.95
CA ILE A 39 -10.79 11.16 5.39
C ILE A 39 -10.02 12.14 6.28
N ALA A 40 -9.89 13.41 5.86
CA ALA A 40 -9.23 14.43 6.67
C ALA A 40 -9.97 14.67 8.01
N SER A 41 -11.30 14.61 8.03
CA SER A 41 -12.10 14.78 9.26
C SER A 41 -11.87 13.68 10.29
N TRP A 42 -11.41 12.50 9.87
CA TRP A 42 -11.02 11.40 10.76
C TRP A 42 -9.66 11.63 11.44
N GLY A 43 -8.92 12.69 11.07
CA GLY A 43 -7.61 12.98 11.62
C GLY A 43 -6.49 12.07 11.10
N LEU A 44 -6.72 11.43 9.96
CA LEU A 44 -5.70 10.75 9.15
C LEU A 44 -4.82 11.80 8.45
N ASP A 45 -3.54 11.48 8.24
CA ASP A 45 -2.54 12.42 7.69
C ASP A 45 -2.20 12.19 6.22
N HIS A 46 -2.58 11.04 5.65
CA HIS A 46 -2.35 10.74 4.24
C HIS A 46 -3.35 9.75 3.66
N VAL A 47 -3.39 9.70 2.33
CA VAL A 47 -3.99 8.60 1.57
C VAL A 47 -2.90 7.82 0.83
N ARG A 48 -3.07 6.51 0.73
CA ARG A 48 -2.33 5.67 -0.22
C ARG A 48 -3.21 5.43 -1.44
N ILE A 49 -2.70 5.72 -2.63
CA ILE A 49 -3.43 5.61 -3.90
C ILE A 49 -2.77 4.52 -4.75
N PRO A 50 -3.31 3.30 -4.73
CA PRO A 50 -2.98 2.25 -5.68
C PRO A 50 -3.35 2.65 -7.11
N VAL A 51 -2.40 2.54 -8.04
CA VAL A 51 -2.58 2.85 -9.47
C VAL A 51 -2.02 1.72 -10.32
N ASP A 52 -2.85 1.14 -11.19
CA ASP A 52 -2.39 0.14 -12.17
C ASP A 52 -1.81 0.84 -13.41
N PHE A 53 -0.71 0.32 -13.98
CA PHE A 53 -0.02 0.97 -15.11
C PHE A 53 -0.94 1.29 -16.30
N ASN A 54 -1.97 0.47 -16.54
CA ASN A 54 -2.91 0.62 -17.64
C ASN A 54 -3.86 1.82 -17.47
N VAL A 55 -3.88 2.44 -16.28
CA VAL A 55 -4.52 3.75 -16.08
C VAL A 55 -3.66 4.86 -16.70
N LEU A 56 -2.33 4.72 -16.71
CA LEU A 56 -1.40 5.78 -17.11
C LEU A 56 -0.82 5.57 -18.52
N GLU A 57 -0.86 4.34 -19.02
CA GLU A 57 -0.28 3.93 -20.29
C GLU A 57 -1.20 2.99 -21.07
N ASP A 58 -1.16 3.08 -22.39
CA ASP A 58 -1.72 2.07 -23.29
C ASP A 58 -0.83 0.81 -23.39
N ASP A 59 -1.29 -0.23 -24.09
CA ASP A 59 -0.55 -1.49 -24.25
C ASP A 59 0.84 -1.32 -24.90
N LYS A 60 1.08 -0.22 -25.62
CA LYS A 60 2.33 0.10 -26.30
C LYS A 60 3.25 0.99 -25.47
N GLY A 61 2.82 1.42 -24.28
CA GLY A 61 3.56 2.36 -23.42
C GLY A 61 3.39 3.83 -23.81
N GLY A 62 2.35 4.17 -24.57
CA GLY A 62 1.94 5.55 -24.80
C GLY A 62 1.14 6.08 -23.61
N TYR A 63 1.41 7.31 -23.18
CA TYR A 63 0.74 7.89 -22.00
C TYR A 63 -0.75 8.21 -22.24
N ASP A 64 -1.61 7.77 -21.32
CA ASP A 64 -3.05 8.04 -21.33
C ASP A 64 -3.38 9.35 -20.60
N ALA A 65 -3.62 10.42 -21.36
CA ALA A 65 -3.85 11.75 -20.79
C ALA A 65 -5.02 11.81 -19.77
N PRO A 66 -6.18 11.14 -19.98
CA PRO A 66 -7.23 11.05 -18.96
C PRO A 66 -6.77 10.42 -17.65
N GLY A 67 -5.96 9.36 -17.70
CA GLY A 67 -5.34 8.74 -16.53
C GLY A 67 -4.51 9.71 -15.70
N TRP A 68 -3.57 10.40 -16.36
CA TRP A 68 -2.73 11.42 -15.71
C TRP A 68 -3.56 12.55 -15.10
N ALA A 69 -4.60 13.01 -15.78
CA ALA A 69 -5.49 14.05 -15.26
C ALA A 69 -6.23 13.62 -13.98
N ARG A 70 -6.51 12.32 -13.79
CA ARG A 70 -7.09 11.80 -12.53
C ARG A 70 -6.07 11.81 -11.40
N ILE A 71 -4.80 11.54 -11.69
CA ILE A 71 -3.72 11.69 -10.71
C ILE A 71 -3.55 13.16 -10.31
N ASP A 72 -3.50 14.06 -11.28
CA ASP A 72 -3.42 15.51 -11.03
C ASP A 72 -4.56 15.95 -10.10
N TRP A 73 -5.79 15.57 -10.42
CA TRP A 73 -6.97 15.87 -9.61
C TRP A 73 -6.89 15.27 -8.19
N ALA A 74 -6.44 14.01 -8.05
CA ALA A 74 -6.27 13.37 -6.76
C ALA A 74 -5.28 14.12 -5.86
N LEU A 75 -4.14 14.53 -6.45
CA LEU A 75 -3.08 15.24 -5.74
C LEU A 75 -3.51 16.65 -5.34
N GLU A 76 -4.27 17.35 -6.20
CA GLU A 76 -4.90 18.64 -5.88
C GLU A 76 -5.85 18.53 -4.69
N LEU A 77 -6.67 17.47 -4.63
CA LEU A 77 -7.57 17.24 -3.50
C LEU A 77 -6.83 16.87 -2.21
N CYS A 78 -5.76 16.08 -2.31
CA CYS A 78 -4.90 15.81 -1.16
C CYS A 78 -4.34 17.12 -0.58
N GLU A 79 -3.77 17.98 -1.43
CA GLU A 79 -3.26 19.31 -1.02
C GLU A 79 -4.35 20.17 -0.39
N LYS A 80 -5.53 20.27 -1.03
CA LYS A 80 -6.68 21.06 -0.56
C LYS A 80 -7.14 20.65 0.84
N HIS A 81 -7.11 19.36 1.15
CA HIS A 81 -7.56 18.80 2.43
C HIS A 81 -6.43 18.57 3.44
N GLY A 82 -5.19 18.98 3.12
CA GLY A 82 -4.04 18.83 4.01
C GLY A 82 -3.57 17.40 4.20
N LEU A 83 -3.90 16.51 3.26
CA LEU A 83 -3.48 15.12 3.22
C LEU A 83 -2.20 14.98 2.40
N LYS A 84 -1.26 14.18 2.88
CA LYS A 84 -0.16 13.69 2.05
C LYS A 84 -0.61 12.51 1.20
N THR A 85 0.26 12.11 0.26
CA THR A 85 -0.04 11.02 -0.66
C THR A 85 1.11 10.02 -0.70
N VAL A 86 0.78 8.74 -0.62
CA VAL A 86 1.63 7.64 -1.07
C VAL A 86 1.08 7.20 -2.42
N PHE A 87 1.84 7.43 -3.49
CA PHE A 87 1.52 6.94 -4.82
C PHE A 87 2.11 5.54 -4.97
N ASP A 88 1.24 4.54 -5.13
CA ASP A 88 1.61 3.14 -5.25
C ASP A 88 1.37 2.66 -6.68
N LEU A 89 2.44 2.21 -7.35
CA LEU A 89 2.28 1.48 -8.60
C LEU A 89 1.84 0.05 -8.28
N HIS A 90 0.54 -0.20 -8.35
CA HIS A 90 -0.04 -1.42 -7.83
C HIS A 90 0.12 -2.62 -8.77
N LYS A 91 0.13 -2.34 -10.08
CA LYS A 91 0.52 -3.28 -11.14
C LYS A 91 1.44 -2.62 -12.14
N THR A 92 2.35 -3.40 -12.71
CA THR A 92 3.23 -2.97 -13.81
C THR A 92 3.01 -3.87 -15.03
N ALA A 93 3.34 -3.35 -16.22
CA ALA A 93 3.33 -4.18 -17.42
C ALA A 93 4.23 -5.41 -17.23
N GLY A 94 3.68 -6.60 -17.50
CA GLY A 94 4.36 -7.88 -17.33
C GLY A 94 4.33 -8.44 -15.90
N PHE A 95 3.66 -7.80 -14.93
CA PHE A 95 3.47 -8.40 -13.61
C PHE A 95 2.23 -7.92 -12.85
N SER A 96 1.47 -8.88 -12.32
CA SER A 96 0.36 -8.70 -11.38
C SER A 96 0.50 -9.71 -10.23
N PHE A 97 0.18 -9.29 -9.02
CA PHE A 97 0.12 -10.17 -7.84
C PHE A 97 -1.15 -11.04 -7.84
N ASP A 98 -2.20 -10.59 -8.52
CA ASP A 98 -3.46 -11.33 -8.65
C ASP A 98 -3.35 -12.37 -9.77
N PRO A 99 -3.49 -13.68 -9.47
CA PRO A 99 -3.39 -14.77 -10.43
C PRO A 99 -4.53 -14.79 -11.47
N GLY A 100 -5.63 -14.08 -11.23
CA GLY A 100 -6.72 -13.87 -12.19
C GLY A 100 -6.33 -12.97 -13.38
N HIS A 101 -5.21 -12.26 -13.28
CA HIS A 101 -4.67 -11.43 -14.35
C HIS A 101 -3.49 -12.10 -15.05
N HIS A 102 -3.40 -11.94 -16.38
CA HIS A 102 -2.45 -12.66 -17.23
C HIS A 102 -1.08 -11.96 -17.43
N GLU A 103 -0.75 -10.99 -16.59
CA GLU A 103 0.50 -10.23 -16.68
C GLU A 103 1.68 -11.09 -16.20
N THR A 104 2.65 -11.36 -17.09
CA THR A 104 3.81 -12.22 -16.80
C THR A 104 5.09 -11.73 -17.49
N GLY A 105 6.24 -12.05 -16.90
CA GLY A 105 7.57 -11.86 -17.50
C GLY A 105 8.30 -10.57 -17.13
N PHE A 106 7.79 -9.75 -16.21
CA PHE A 106 8.46 -8.51 -15.79
C PHE A 106 9.89 -8.72 -15.28
N PHE A 107 10.10 -9.73 -14.42
CA PHE A 107 11.39 -9.96 -13.79
C PHE A 107 12.44 -10.50 -14.78
N GLU A 108 12.03 -11.13 -15.88
CA GLU A 108 12.92 -11.71 -16.89
C GLU A 108 13.14 -10.80 -18.10
N SER A 109 12.26 -9.83 -18.33
CA SER A 109 12.22 -9.04 -19.56
C SER A 109 12.82 -7.64 -19.36
N GLU A 110 14.00 -7.41 -19.91
CA GLU A 110 14.62 -6.07 -19.96
C GLU A 110 13.69 -5.01 -20.59
N LYS A 111 12.83 -5.42 -21.54
CA LYS A 111 11.84 -4.53 -22.15
C LYS A 111 10.77 -4.08 -21.14
N TYR A 112 10.26 -4.99 -20.32
CA TYR A 112 9.28 -4.62 -19.29
C TYR A 112 9.91 -3.81 -18.16
N GLN A 113 11.13 -4.16 -17.76
CA GLN A 113 11.92 -3.38 -16.80
C GLN A 113 12.16 -1.95 -17.30
N GLU A 114 12.57 -1.78 -18.56
CA GLU A 114 12.77 -0.45 -19.15
C GLU A 114 11.46 0.34 -19.22
N ARG A 115 10.33 -0.31 -19.51
CA ARG A 115 9.01 0.33 -19.46
C ARG A 115 8.66 0.81 -18.05
N PHE A 116 8.84 -0.04 -17.03
CA PHE A 116 8.65 0.33 -15.63
C PHE A 116 9.52 1.53 -15.22
N TYR A 117 10.80 1.54 -15.61
CA TYR A 117 11.69 2.65 -15.31
C TYR A 117 11.25 3.95 -16.00
N ARG A 118 10.80 3.90 -17.26
CA ARG A 118 10.31 5.08 -17.99
C ARG A 118 9.03 5.64 -17.39
N LEU A 119 8.13 4.76 -16.94
CA LEU A 119 6.93 5.18 -16.23
C LEU A 119 7.31 5.93 -14.94
N TRP A 120 8.22 5.36 -14.13
CA TRP A 120 8.70 6.03 -12.92
C TRP A 120 9.46 7.33 -13.19
N GLU A 121 10.22 7.42 -14.27
CA GLU A 121 10.85 8.68 -14.68
C GLU A 121 9.81 9.75 -15.04
N GLU A 122 8.71 9.37 -15.69
CA GLU A 122 7.62 10.32 -16.01
C GLU A 122 6.87 10.75 -14.75
N ILE A 123 6.55 9.83 -13.85
CA ILE A 123 5.99 10.13 -12.52
C ILE A 123 6.92 11.10 -11.78
N ALA A 124 8.22 10.83 -11.78
CA ALA A 124 9.23 11.68 -11.14
C ALA A 124 9.33 13.07 -11.81
N ARG A 125 9.25 13.16 -13.15
CA ARG A 125 9.27 14.46 -13.86
C ARG A 125 8.06 15.30 -13.51
N ARG A 126 6.88 14.69 -13.47
CA ARG A 126 5.62 15.38 -13.18
C ARG A 126 5.54 15.81 -11.72
N TYR A 127 5.84 14.91 -10.79
CA TYR A 127 5.48 15.11 -9.39
C TYR A 127 6.66 15.14 -8.41
N GLY A 128 7.89 14.96 -8.87
CA GLY A 128 9.08 14.99 -8.01
C GLY A 128 9.28 16.31 -7.26
N HIS A 129 8.75 17.41 -7.81
CA HIS A 129 8.75 18.72 -7.16
C HIS A 129 7.83 18.79 -5.91
N MET A 130 6.93 17.81 -5.73
CA MET A 130 5.99 17.71 -4.60
C MET A 130 6.53 16.83 -3.46
N HIS A 131 7.86 16.69 -3.35
CA HIS A 131 8.54 15.74 -2.44
C HIS A 131 8.25 15.96 -0.94
N ASP A 132 7.68 17.09 -0.55
CA ASP A 132 7.25 17.41 0.82
C ASP A 132 5.89 16.80 1.17
N ARG A 133 5.09 16.43 0.16
CA ARG A 133 3.72 15.90 0.32
C ARG A 133 3.45 14.58 -0.42
N LEU A 134 4.34 14.16 -1.31
CA LEU A 134 4.21 12.95 -2.12
C LEU A 134 5.37 11.98 -1.86
N VAL A 135 5.01 10.71 -1.65
CA VAL A 135 5.92 9.58 -1.50
C VAL A 135 5.64 8.58 -2.60
N PHE A 136 6.69 7.99 -3.18
CA PHE A 136 6.58 6.97 -4.22
C PHE A 136 6.73 5.58 -3.63
N GLU A 137 5.81 4.66 -3.93
CA GLU A 137 5.93 3.24 -3.64
C GLU A 137 6.12 2.48 -4.94
N LEU A 138 7.30 1.87 -5.11
CA LEU A 138 7.78 1.44 -6.43
C LEU A 138 6.93 0.36 -7.09
N LEU A 139 6.47 -0.60 -6.29
CA LEU A 139 5.62 -1.70 -6.73
C LEU A 139 4.93 -2.28 -5.50
N ASN A 140 3.63 -2.54 -5.61
CA ASN A 140 2.83 -3.07 -4.51
C ASN A 140 3.35 -4.40 -3.98
N GLU A 141 3.37 -5.49 -4.74
CA GLU A 141 3.63 -6.81 -4.14
C GLU A 141 4.43 -7.75 -5.04
N VAL A 142 5.67 -8.05 -4.65
CA VAL A 142 6.41 -9.18 -5.24
C VAL A 142 5.90 -10.48 -4.60
N THR A 143 5.49 -11.45 -5.41
CA THR A 143 4.81 -12.65 -4.89
C THR A 143 5.77 -13.76 -4.46
N ASP A 144 6.85 -13.98 -5.20
CA ASP A 144 7.74 -15.14 -5.01
C ASP A 144 9.16 -14.74 -4.56
N ALA A 145 9.72 -15.49 -3.61
CA ALA A 145 11.08 -15.29 -3.10
C ALA A 145 12.17 -15.43 -4.18
N SER A 146 11.94 -16.22 -5.22
CA SER A 146 12.87 -16.38 -6.35
C SER A 146 13.14 -15.06 -7.08
N TYR A 147 12.22 -14.10 -7.03
CA TYR A 147 12.40 -12.80 -7.65
C TYR A 147 13.25 -11.84 -6.82
N ILE A 148 13.57 -12.11 -5.55
CA ILE A 148 14.20 -11.11 -4.66
C ILE A 148 15.54 -10.59 -5.16
N GLY A 149 16.37 -11.45 -5.76
CA GLY A 149 17.67 -11.04 -6.31
C GLY A 149 17.50 -10.05 -7.46
N GLU A 150 16.55 -10.34 -8.34
CA GLU A 150 16.23 -9.54 -9.51
C GLU A 150 15.47 -8.25 -9.13
N TRP A 151 14.53 -8.35 -8.20
CA TRP A 151 13.81 -7.21 -7.63
C TRP A 151 14.76 -6.21 -6.99
N ASN A 152 15.73 -6.65 -6.20
CA ASN A 152 16.75 -5.77 -5.62
C ASN A 152 17.57 -5.03 -6.71
N ARG A 153 17.87 -5.69 -7.84
CA ARG A 153 18.54 -5.06 -8.99
C ARG A 153 17.66 -3.99 -9.64
N ILE A 154 16.38 -4.31 -9.86
CA ILE A 154 15.39 -3.41 -10.46
C ILE A 154 15.16 -2.19 -9.58
N VAL A 155 14.98 -2.38 -8.26
CA VAL A 155 14.82 -1.30 -7.28
C VAL A 155 16.02 -0.35 -7.31
N ALA A 156 17.24 -0.89 -7.28
CA ALA A 156 18.45 -0.06 -7.28
C ALA A 156 18.54 0.81 -8.54
N GLU A 157 18.25 0.25 -9.72
CA GLU A 157 18.27 1.00 -10.98
C GLU A 157 17.12 2.02 -11.05
N CYS A 158 15.91 1.65 -10.63
CA CYS A 158 14.77 2.55 -10.59
C CYS A 158 15.03 3.76 -9.70
N ILE A 159 15.51 3.55 -8.47
CA ILE A 159 15.86 4.64 -7.54
C ILE A 159 16.96 5.51 -8.15
N ARG A 160 18.00 4.92 -8.75
CA ARG A 160 19.08 5.68 -9.40
C ARG A 160 18.52 6.63 -10.46
N ARG A 161 17.58 6.17 -11.30
CA ARG A 161 16.94 6.98 -12.34
C ARG A 161 16.03 8.05 -11.76
N ILE A 162 15.18 7.70 -10.80
CA ILE A 162 14.32 8.66 -10.10
C ILE A 162 15.18 9.76 -9.47
N ARG A 163 16.30 9.44 -8.82
CA ARG A 163 17.16 10.42 -8.15
C ARG A 163 17.81 11.45 -9.08
N VAL A 164 17.96 11.15 -10.37
CA VAL A 164 18.41 12.15 -11.36
C VAL A 164 17.36 13.25 -11.57
N ILE A 165 16.08 12.92 -11.38
CA ILE A 165 14.94 13.78 -11.70
C ILE A 165 14.33 14.39 -10.42
N ALA A 166 14.14 13.55 -9.40
CA ALA A 166 13.48 13.82 -8.14
C ALA A 166 14.39 13.41 -6.94
N PRO A 167 15.47 14.16 -6.68
CA PRO A 167 16.48 13.81 -5.67
C PRO A 167 15.95 13.85 -4.23
N ASP A 168 14.83 14.55 -4.00
CA ASP A 168 14.28 14.80 -2.67
C ASP A 168 13.07 13.95 -2.30
N THR A 169 12.50 13.19 -3.24
CA THR A 169 11.30 12.38 -3.02
C THR A 169 11.58 11.15 -2.15
N TYR A 170 10.74 10.90 -1.15
CA TYR A 170 10.81 9.66 -0.38
C TYR A 170 10.29 8.48 -1.21
N ILE A 171 10.93 7.32 -1.05
CA ILE A 171 10.60 6.09 -1.78
C ILE A 171 10.35 4.94 -0.80
N LEU A 172 9.22 4.25 -0.95
CA LEU A 172 8.88 3.00 -0.27
C LEU A 172 9.27 1.81 -1.15
N VAL A 173 9.85 0.79 -0.53
CA VAL A 173 10.22 -0.46 -1.19
C VAL A 173 9.75 -1.64 -0.33
N GLY A 174 8.88 -2.47 -0.89
CA GLY A 174 8.43 -3.73 -0.32
C GLY A 174 9.24 -4.94 -0.82
N SER A 175 9.04 -6.10 -0.16
CA SER A 175 9.74 -7.36 -0.46
C SER A 175 8.80 -8.41 -1.07
N TYR A 176 9.22 -9.67 -1.06
CA TYR A 176 8.45 -10.79 -1.60
C TYR A 176 7.40 -11.35 -0.61
N HIS A 177 6.64 -12.35 -1.07
CA HIS A 177 5.45 -12.88 -0.39
C HIS A 177 4.47 -11.75 -0.04
N ASN A 178 4.09 -10.97 -1.05
CA ASN A 178 3.10 -9.91 -0.91
C ASN A 178 3.51 -8.89 0.15
N ASN A 179 4.76 -8.42 0.08
CA ASN A 179 5.35 -7.51 1.05
C ASN A 179 5.34 -8.03 2.51
N SER A 180 5.52 -9.33 2.73
CA SER A 180 5.51 -9.86 4.11
C SER A 180 6.58 -9.21 5.00
N ALA A 181 6.23 -8.89 6.25
CA ALA A 181 7.17 -8.31 7.21
C ALA A 181 8.44 -9.17 7.43
N PRO A 182 8.37 -10.51 7.50
CA PRO A 182 9.56 -11.35 7.61
C PRO A 182 10.52 -11.28 6.42
N ALA A 183 10.02 -10.97 5.21
CA ALA A 183 10.82 -10.89 3.98
C ALA A 183 11.57 -9.56 3.82
N VAL A 184 11.28 -8.54 4.65
CA VAL A 184 11.98 -7.24 4.60
C VAL A 184 13.49 -7.40 4.78
N LYS A 185 13.94 -8.40 5.54
CA LYS A 185 15.37 -8.69 5.78
C LYS A 185 16.18 -9.01 4.52
N ASP A 186 15.51 -9.43 3.46
CA ASP A 186 16.13 -9.85 2.20
C ASP A 186 16.17 -8.71 1.16
N LEU A 187 15.64 -7.54 1.50
CA LEU A 187 15.87 -6.32 0.73
C LEU A 187 17.33 -5.89 0.85
N ALA A 188 17.86 -5.36 -0.26
CA ALA A 188 19.18 -4.75 -0.28
C ALA A 188 19.25 -3.55 0.69
N ALA A 189 20.47 -3.18 1.08
CA ALA A 189 20.71 -1.95 1.80
C ALA A 189 20.10 -0.75 1.04
N PRO A 190 19.53 0.23 1.74
CA PRO A 190 18.83 1.33 1.07
C PRO A 190 19.82 2.13 0.23
N ALA A 191 19.37 2.59 -0.94
CA ALA A 191 20.20 3.40 -1.82
C ALA A 191 20.60 4.75 -1.18
N ASP A 192 19.74 5.31 -0.33
CA ASP A 192 19.97 6.54 0.43
C ASP A 192 19.00 6.67 1.64
N ALA A 193 19.14 7.75 2.41
CA ALA A 193 18.34 7.98 3.63
C ALA A 193 16.84 8.29 3.39
N LYS A 194 16.45 8.55 2.14
CA LYS A 194 15.07 8.84 1.73
C LYS A 194 14.34 7.59 1.24
N VAL A 195 14.94 6.41 1.39
CA VAL A 195 14.24 5.14 1.26
C VAL A 195 13.59 4.76 2.60
N LEU A 196 12.41 4.14 2.56
CA LEU A 196 11.80 3.41 3.67
C LEU A 196 11.44 2.00 3.20
N TYR A 197 11.40 1.06 4.14
CA TYR A 197 10.91 -0.29 3.83
C TYR A 197 9.41 -0.38 4.07
N ASN A 198 8.70 -0.95 3.11
CA ASN A 198 7.28 -1.28 3.20
C ASN A 198 7.09 -2.74 3.58
N PHE A 199 6.02 -3.05 4.31
CA PHE A 199 5.47 -4.38 4.45
C PHE A 199 3.93 -4.33 4.53
N HIS A 200 3.24 -5.43 4.29
CA HIS A 200 1.80 -5.58 4.55
C HIS A 200 1.57 -6.57 5.69
N CYS A 201 0.44 -6.44 6.40
CA CYS A 201 0.09 -7.36 7.47
C CYS A 201 -1.40 -7.64 7.54
N TYR A 202 -1.73 -8.89 7.25
CA TYR A 202 -3.07 -9.45 7.40
C TYR A 202 -3.05 -10.69 8.31
N ASP A 203 -2.02 -10.85 9.15
CA ASP A 203 -1.91 -12.02 10.02
C ASP A 203 -2.87 -11.94 11.23
N PRO A 204 -3.45 -13.08 11.65
CA PRO A 204 -3.51 -14.34 10.93
C PRO A 204 -4.52 -14.26 9.78
N VAL A 205 -4.15 -14.79 8.62
CA VAL A 205 -4.97 -14.73 7.39
C VAL A 205 -6.28 -15.48 7.59
N GLU A 206 -6.29 -16.54 8.41
CA GLU A 206 -7.49 -17.29 8.79
C GLU A 206 -8.54 -16.43 9.52
N TYR A 207 -8.14 -15.33 10.16
CA TYR A 207 -9.05 -14.39 10.81
C TYR A 207 -9.38 -13.21 9.88
N THR A 208 -8.35 -12.54 9.36
CA THR A 208 -8.52 -11.30 8.58
C THR A 208 -9.15 -11.52 7.22
N HIS A 209 -9.07 -12.74 6.67
CA HIS A 209 -9.63 -13.13 5.38
C HIS A 209 -10.62 -14.31 5.51
N GLN A 210 -11.19 -14.53 6.69
CA GLN A 210 -12.19 -15.59 6.85
C GLN A 210 -13.36 -15.41 5.88
N GLY A 211 -13.65 -16.45 5.10
CA GLY A 211 -14.71 -16.40 4.07
C GLY A 211 -14.36 -15.64 2.79
N ALA A 212 -13.13 -15.14 2.63
CA ALA A 212 -12.67 -14.51 1.39
C ALA A 212 -12.78 -15.48 0.21
N TYR A 213 -13.50 -15.10 -0.84
CA TYR A 213 -13.73 -15.96 -2.00
C TYR A 213 -12.51 -16.06 -2.94
N TRP A 214 -11.52 -15.21 -2.76
CA TRP A 214 -10.29 -15.13 -3.56
C TRP A 214 -9.07 -15.80 -2.90
N VAL A 215 -9.22 -16.37 -1.69
CA VAL A 215 -8.13 -17.07 -0.99
C VAL A 215 -8.37 -18.58 -1.03
N ASP A 216 -7.73 -19.27 -1.98
CA ASP A 216 -8.03 -20.67 -2.30
C ASP A 216 -7.68 -21.68 -1.19
N PHE A 217 -6.72 -21.37 -0.33
CA PHE A 217 -6.28 -22.29 0.72
C PHE A 217 -7.12 -22.20 2.01
N LEU A 218 -8.02 -21.23 2.12
CA LEU A 218 -8.91 -21.09 3.28
C LEU A 218 -10.23 -21.85 3.09
N ASP A 219 -10.71 -22.48 4.16
CA ASP A 219 -12.11 -22.94 4.21
C ASP A 219 -13.04 -21.72 4.32
N ARG A 220 -13.79 -21.46 3.24
CA ARG A 220 -14.72 -20.33 3.16
C ARG A 220 -15.83 -20.34 4.22
N ASN A 221 -16.13 -21.50 4.79
CA ASN A 221 -17.16 -21.65 5.83
C ASN A 221 -16.59 -21.52 7.25
N ALA A 222 -15.27 -21.58 7.42
CA ALA A 222 -14.65 -21.41 8.72
C ALA A 222 -14.87 -19.98 9.23
N ARG A 223 -15.09 -19.86 10.54
CA ARG A 223 -15.18 -18.59 11.27
C ARG A 223 -14.30 -18.71 12.50
N VAL A 224 -13.43 -17.73 12.69
CA VAL A 224 -12.48 -17.62 13.79
C VAL A 224 -12.95 -16.45 14.65
N ALA A 225 -13.27 -16.72 15.92
CA ALA A 225 -13.56 -15.65 16.87
C ALA A 225 -12.27 -14.88 17.19
N PHE A 226 -12.39 -13.60 17.61
CA PHE A 226 -11.21 -12.81 17.97
C PHE A 226 -10.33 -13.50 19.04
N ASP A 227 -10.94 -14.09 20.07
CA ASP A 227 -10.21 -14.79 21.15
C ASP A 227 -9.49 -16.06 20.65
N GLU A 228 -9.94 -16.65 19.54
CA GLU A 228 -9.34 -17.83 18.91
C GLU A 228 -8.25 -17.47 17.90
N SER A 229 -8.20 -16.21 17.44
CA SER A 229 -7.19 -15.73 16.49
C SER A 229 -5.76 -15.78 17.04
N GLY A 230 -5.60 -15.83 18.36
CA GLY A 230 -4.29 -15.82 19.02
C GLY A 230 -3.55 -14.48 18.92
N VAL A 231 -4.20 -13.44 18.40
CA VAL A 231 -3.61 -12.11 18.18
C VAL A 231 -3.30 -11.43 19.50
N THR A 232 -2.03 -11.09 19.69
CA THR A 232 -1.51 -10.31 20.82
C THR A 232 -0.45 -9.32 20.33
N GLU A 233 -0.04 -8.37 21.17
CA GLU A 233 1.08 -7.48 20.86
C GLU A 233 2.37 -8.31 20.62
N GLU A 234 2.58 -9.38 21.40
CA GLU A 234 3.74 -10.28 21.27
C GLU A 234 3.77 -11.03 19.93
N THR A 235 2.62 -11.48 19.42
CA THR A 235 2.58 -12.19 18.12
C THR A 235 2.98 -11.26 16.97
N PHE A 236 2.51 -10.02 16.95
CA PHE A 236 2.93 -9.04 15.95
C PHE A 236 4.37 -8.60 16.14
N GLU A 237 4.85 -8.44 17.38
CA GLU A 237 6.25 -8.13 17.65
C GLU A 237 7.19 -9.19 17.11
N LYS A 238 6.85 -10.48 17.28
CA LYS A 238 7.60 -11.60 16.68
C LYS A 238 7.53 -11.57 15.16
N LEU A 239 6.36 -11.32 14.58
CA LEU A 239 6.16 -11.25 13.14
C LEU A 239 6.96 -10.11 12.51
N PHE A 240 6.99 -8.95 13.15
CA PHE A 240 7.67 -7.75 12.65
C PHE A 240 9.16 -7.70 13.00
N ALA A 241 9.66 -8.60 13.86
CA ALA A 241 11.05 -8.61 14.30
C ALA A 241 12.06 -8.55 13.14
N PRO A 242 11.93 -9.32 12.04
CA PRO A 242 12.89 -9.23 10.93
C PRO A 242 12.89 -7.86 10.24
N ALA A 243 11.72 -7.24 10.07
CA ALA A 243 11.60 -5.89 9.51
C ALA A 243 12.21 -4.84 10.46
N LEU A 244 11.91 -4.93 11.75
CA LEU A 244 12.43 -4.04 12.79
C LEU A 244 13.95 -4.09 12.89
N GLU A 245 14.52 -5.30 12.91
CA GLU A 245 15.96 -5.53 12.94
C GLU A 245 16.65 -4.97 11.70
N THR A 246 16.05 -5.17 10.52
CA THR A 246 16.58 -4.68 9.25
C THR A 246 16.53 -3.16 9.15
N ALA A 247 15.40 -2.56 9.56
CA ALA A 247 15.27 -1.12 9.65
C ALA A 247 16.29 -0.52 10.63
N ALA A 248 16.47 -1.13 11.81
CA ALA A 248 17.46 -0.69 12.79
C ALA A 248 18.89 -0.81 12.25
N LYS A 249 19.23 -1.93 11.58
CA LYS A 249 20.54 -2.17 10.97
C LYS A 249 20.94 -1.07 9.99
N TYR A 250 20.01 -0.58 9.19
CA TYR A 250 20.27 0.44 8.17
C TYR A 250 19.83 1.86 8.57
N GLY A 251 19.29 2.05 9.78
CA GLY A 251 18.78 3.33 10.25
C GLY A 251 17.53 3.82 9.50
N MET A 252 16.75 2.91 8.92
CA MET A 252 15.57 3.21 8.11
C MET A 252 14.29 3.24 8.93
N GLY A 253 13.24 3.84 8.36
CA GLY A 253 11.88 3.75 8.91
C GLY A 253 11.10 2.63 8.22
N LEU A 254 10.08 2.13 8.90
CA LEU A 254 9.13 1.16 8.37
C LEU A 254 7.79 1.83 8.07
N TYR A 255 7.14 1.34 7.04
CA TYR A 255 5.78 1.66 6.65
C TYR A 255 5.00 0.34 6.47
N CYS A 256 3.77 0.27 7.00
CA CYS A 256 2.85 -0.84 6.78
C CYS A 256 1.78 -0.38 5.78
N GLY A 257 1.99 -0.64 4.49
CA GLY A 257 1.16 -0.08 3.41
C GLY A 257 -0.27 -0.60 3.38
N GLU A 258 -0.47 -1.81 3.86
CA GLU A 258 -1.78 -2.44 3.95
C GLU A 258 -1.91 -3.30 5.20
N TYR A 259 -3.05 -3.18 5.85
CA TYR A 259 -3.50 -4.02 6.95
C TYR A 259 -5.01 -3.82 7.14
N GLY A 260 -5.74 -4.86 7.51
CA GLY A 260 -7.18 -4.77 7.63
C GLY A 260 -7.85 -6.07 8.05
N VAL A 261 -9.16 -6.01 8.23
CA VAL A 261 -10.00 -7.15 8.60
C VAL A 261 -11.24 -7.17 7.71
N ILE A 262 -11.53 -8.32 7.08
CA ILE A 262 -12.65 -8.51 6.17
C ILE A 262 -14.00 -8.19 6.80
N ASP A 263 -14.95 -7.77 5.96
CA ASP A 263 -16.27 -7.31 6.34
C ASP A 263 -17.21 -8.40 6.89
N ILE A 264 -16.75 -9.66 6.87
CA ILE A 264 -17.42 -10.81 7.49
C ILE A 264 -17.23 -10.83 9.01
N VAL A 265 -16.12 -10.28 9.53
CA VAL A 265 -15.87 -10.20 10.98
C VAL A 265 -16.72 -9.08 11.58
N ALA A 266 -17.41 -9.34 12.70
CA ALA A 266 -18.19 -8.32 13.41
C ALA A 266 -17.33 -7.07 13.70
N PRO A 267 -17.86 -5.85 13.48
CA PRO A 267 -17.06 -4.63 13.56
C PRO A 267 -16.46 -4.41 14.96
N GLU A 268 -17.14 -4.82 16.03
CA GLU A 268 -16.62 -4.78 17.41
C GLU A 268 -15.37 -5.65 17.60
N ASP A 269 -15.35 -6.83 16.97
CA ASP A 269 -14.20 -7.75 17.05
C ASP A 269 -13.04 -7.26 16.17
N ALA A 270 -13.34 -6.73 14.99
CA ALA A 270 -12.34 -6.12 14.12
C ALA A 270 -11.66 -4.92 14.80
N VAL A 271 -12.39 -4.10 15.57
CA VAL A 271 -11.81 -3.03 16.40
C VAL A 271 -10.79 -3.58 17.42
N LYS A 272 -11.04 -4.76 18.01
CA LYS A 272 -10.07 -5.39 18.93
C LYS A 272 -8.77 -5.74 18.20
N TRP A 273 -8.86 -6.30 17.01
CA TRP A 273 -7.69 -6.60 16.17
C TRP A 273 -6.90 -5.34 15.82
N PHE A 274 -7.59 -4.28 15.33
CA PHE A 274 -6.97 -2.99 15.05
C PHE A 274 -6.28 -2.39 16.27
N ARG A 275 -6.90 -2.48 17.45
CA ARG A 275 -6.32 -1.99 18.71
C ARG A 275 -5.02 -2.71 19.06
N VAL A 276 -4.91 -4.02 18.81
CA VAL A 276 -3.70 -4.79 19.11
C VAL A 276 -2.57 -4.42 18.15
N ILE A 277 -2.80 -4.46 16.84
CA ILE A 277 -1.76 -4.18 15.84
C ILE A 277 -1.30 -2.72 15.90
N ASN A 278 -2.22 -1.76 16.07
CA ASN A 278 -1.86 -0.33 16.08
C ASN A 278 -1.05 0.06 17.31
N LYS A 279 -1.23 -0.60 18.46
CA LYS A 279 -0.32 -0.43 19.61
C LYS A 279 1.12 -0.82 19.28
N VAL A 280 1.31 -1.89 18.52
CA VAL A 280 2.65 -2.30 18.06
C VAL A 280 3.21 -1.27 17.09
N PHE A 281 2.40 -0.78 16.15
CA PHE A 281 2.83 0.33 15.27
C PHE A 281 3.20 1.60 16.05
N GLU A 282 2.49 1.92 17.13
CA GLU A 282 2.80 3.03 18.02
C GLU A 282 4.10 2.83 18.79
N LYS A 283 4.26 1.65 19.40
CA LYS A 283 5.44 1.26 20.18
C LYS A 283 6.73 1.37 19.36
N TYR A 284 6.70 0.94 18.10
CA TYR A 284 7.87 0.96 17.21
C TYR A 284 7.92 2.15 16.25
N GLY A 285 6.90 3.01 16.27
CA GLY A 285 6.82 4.17 15.37
C GLY A 285 6.70 3.79 13.89
N ILE A 286 6.01 2.68 13.60
CA ILE A 286 5.70 2.21 12.24
C ILE A 286 4.55 3.05 11.70
N ALA A 287 4.79 3.70 10.55
CA ALA A 287 3.77 4.41 9.80
C ALA A 287 2.86 3.40 9.08
N ARG A 288 1.59 3.70 8.83
CA ARG A 288 0.66 2.72 8.26
C ARG A 288 -0.47 3.32 7.44
N SER A 289 -1.04 2.51 6.55
CA SER A 289 -2.27 2.83 5.83
C SER A 289 -3.26 1.66 5.87
N VAL A 290 -4.44 1.89 6.43
CA VAL A 290 -5.45 0.83 6.59
C VAL A 290 -6.07 0.48 5.24
N TRP A 291 -6.26 -0.81 4.99
CA TRP A 291 -7.02 -1.32 3.85
C TRP A 291 -8.48 -1.56 4.29
N SER A 292 -9.48 -0.91 3.69
CA SER A 292 -9.44 0.15 2.66
C SER A 292 -10.48 1.23 2.98
N TYR A 293 -10.53 2.34 2.25
CA TYR A 293 -11.50 3.41 2.50
C TYR A 293 -12.95 2.95 2.32
N ARG A 294 -13.31 2.30 1.21
CA ARG A 294 -14.67 1.76 0.97
C ARG A 294 -14.62 0.55 0.05
N GLU A 295 -15.68 -0.26 0.07
CA GLU A 295 -15.77 -1.52 -0.69
C GLU A 295 -14.56 -2.45 -0.41
N MET A 296 -14.15 -3.24 -1.41
CA MET A 296 -13.01 -4.16 -1.37
C MET A 296 -13.12 -5.21 -0.25
N ASP A 297 -14.33 -5.48 0.24
CA ASP A 297 -14.64 -6.34 1.38
C ASP A 297 -13.98 -5.90 2.70
N PHE A 298 -13.39 -4.69 2.76
CA PHE A 298 -12.58 -4.18 3.88
C PHE A 298 -12.87 -2.70 4.19
N GLY A 299 -13.85 -2.10 3.52
CA GLY A 299 -14.13 -0.66 3.53
C GLY A 299 -14.45 -0.10 4.92
N ILE A 300 -13.60 0.80 5.42
CA ILE A 300 -13.79 1.44 6.74
C ILE A 300 -14.86 2.53 6.72
N ALA A 301 -15.21 3.08 5.55
CA ALA A 301 -16.32 4.00 5.35
C ALA A 301 -17.69 3.30 5.31
N ASP A 302 -17.71 1.97 5.14
CA ASP A 302 -18.95 1.23 4.87
C ASP A 302 -19.86 1.19 6.09
N ALA A 303 -21.17 1.00 5.86
CA ALA A 303 -22.21 1.10 6.88
C ALA A 303 -22.06 0.10 8.05
N ARG A 304 -21.32 -1.02 7.84
CA ARG A 304 -21.00 -1.98 8.90
C ARG A 304 -20.33 -1.33 10.10
N TRP A 305 -19.61 -0.22 9.90
CA TRP A 305 -18.87 0.44 10.96
C TRP A 305 -19.69 1.48 11.71
N ASP A 306 -20.92 1.81 11.30
CA ASP A 306 -21.67 2.96 11.83
C ASP A 306 -21.84 2.95 13.36
N ALA A 307 -21.99 1.77 13.97
CA ALA A 307 -22.13 1.65 15.42
C ALA A 307 -20.82 1.88 16.21
N VAL A 308 -19.66 1.68 15.57
CA VAL A 308 -18.34 1.71 16.22
C VAL A 308 -17.32 2.60 15.50
N ARG A 309 -17.75 3.41 14.53
CA ARG A 309 -16.87 4.22 13.67
C ARG A 309 -15.98 5.15 14.46
N ASP A 310 -16.54 5.81 15.48
CA ASP A 310 -15.78 6.68 16.38
C ASP A 310 -14.72 5.91 17.17
N GLU A 311 -14.96 4.64 17.50
CA GLU A 311 -13.97 3.79 18.16
C GLU A 311 -12.89 3.34 17.18
N LEU A 312 -13.27 2.93 15.96
CA LEU A 312 -12.35 2.59 14.89
C LEU A 312 -11.39 3.77 14.60
N ILE A 313 -11.92 4.96 14.35
CA ILE A 313 -11.12 6.16 14.05
C ILE A 313 -10.14 6.48 15.19
N LYS A 314 -10.54 6.27 16.46
CA LYS A 314 -9.65 6.49 17.61
C LYS A 314 -8.50 5.48 17.68
N VAL A 315 -8.68 4.26 17.20
CA VAL A 315 -7.64 3.23 17.25
C VAL A 315 -6.73 3.23 16.03
N LEU A 316 -7.13 3.82 14.90
CA LEU A 316 -6.30 3.99 13.69
C LEU A 316 -5.15 5.00 13.94
#